data_AF-A0A919THQ7-F1
#
_entry.id   AF-A0A919THQ7-F1
#
_cell.length_a   1.000
_cell.length_b   1.000
_cell.length_c   1.000
_cell.angle_alpha   90.00
_cell.angle_beta   90.00
_cell.angle_gamma   90.00
#
_symmetry.space_group_name_H-M   'P 1'
#
loop_
_entity.id
_entity.type
_entity.pdbx_description
1 polymer ?
#
loop_
_entity_poly.entity_id
_entity_poly.type
_entity_poly.pdbx_seq_one_letter_code
_entity_poly.pdbx_strand_id
1 'polypeptide(L)'
;MSDESTSQHGPHGYSGDKAALLGRLRRIEGQIRGLQRMVDEDTYCIDVLTQISAAKSALQAVAIGLLEDHLAHCVVDAAREGDPSAKVKEASDAIARLVRS
;
A
#
# COMPACT_ATOMS: atom_id res chain seq x y z
N MET A 1 -5.01 17.26 33.61
CA MET A 1 -5.39 17.97 32.37
C MET A 1 -5.17 16.97 31.26
N SER A 2 -6.21 16.19 31.01
CA SER A 2 -6.25 15.13 30.00
C SER A 2 -6.80 15.76 28.73
N ASP A 3 -6.15 15.53 27.59
CA ASP A 3 -6.88 15.10 26.40
C ASP A 3 -5.90 14.49 25.40
N GLU A 4 -5.91 13.16 25.38
CA GLU A 4 -5.23 12.32 24.42
C GLU A 4 -6.21 12.09 23.26
N SER A 5 -6.13 12.93 22.24
CA SER A 5 -6.96 12.79 21.03
C SER A 5 -6.44 11.63 20.18
N THR A 6 -6.78 10.41 20.58
CA THR A 6 -6.68 9.22 19.73
C THR A 6 -7.68 9.39 18.58
N SER A 7 -7.19 9.67 17.37
CA SER A 7 -8.00 9.69 16.16
C SER A 7 -8.48 8.28 15.82
N GLN A 8 -9.68 7.96 16.32
CA GLN A 8 -10.40 6.72 16.06
C GLN A 8 -10.69 6.59 14.56
N HIS A 9 -9.91 5.76 13.86
CA HIS A 9 -10.24 5.32 12.51
C HIS A 9 -11.17 4.12 12.61
N GLY A 10 -12.46 4.32 12.32
CA GLY A 10 -13.45 3.24 12.17
C GLY A 10 -13.05 2.22 11.08
N PRO A 11 -13.80 1.11 10.91
CA PRO A 11 -13.40 -0.07 10.13
C PRO A 11 -13.41 0.12 8.59
N HIS A 12 -13.06 1.31 8.10
CA HIS A 12 -13.11 1.71 6.70
C HIS A 12 -11.70 1.70 6.11
N GLY A 13 -11.25 0.55 5.60
CA GLY A 13 -9.94 0.48 4.93
C GLY A 13 -9.77 -0.62 3.89
N TYR A 14 -10.70 -1.58 3.80
CA TYR A 14 -10.54 -2.76 2.93
C TYR A 14 -11.87 -3.28 2.36
N SER A 15 -12.92 -2.44 2.35
CA SER A 15 -14.32 -2.86 2.18
C SER A 15 -14.67 -3.39 0.79
N GLY A 16 -13.85 -3.12 -0.23
CA GLY A 16 -14.08 -3.64 -1.59
C GLY A 16 -13.52 -5.04 -1.83
N ASP A 17 -12.24 -5.28 -1.46
CA ASP A 17 -11.54 -6.51 -1.88
C ASP A 17 -10.36 -6.91 -0.97
N LYS A 18 -10.62 -7.03 0.34
CA LYS A 18 -9.63 -7.54 1.31
C LYS A 18 -9.00 -8.87 0.87
N ALA A 19 -9.79 -9.75 0.23
CA ALA A 19 -9.32 -11.05 -0.24
C ALA A 19 -8.30 -10.91 -1.38
N ALA A 20 -8.54 -10.05 -2.38
CA ALA A 20 -7.56 -9.83 -3.44
C ALA A 20 -6.31 -9.11 -2.93
N LEU A 21 -6.43 -8.14 -2.01
CA LEU A 21 -5.27 -7.49 -1.39
C LEU A 21 -4.38 -8.52 -0.68
N LEU A 22 -4.96 -9.37 0.16
CA LEU A 22 -4.24 -10.48 0.79
C LEU A 22 -3.66 -11.45 -0.24
N GLY A 23 -4.38 -11.73 -1.32
CA GLY A 23 -3.90 -12.58 -2.42
C GLY A 23 -2.71 -11.98 -3.17
N ARG A 24 -2.65 -10.66 -3.33
CA ARG A 24 -1.48 -9.95 -3.91
C ARG A 24 -0.30 -9.98 -2.96
N LEU A 25 -0.53 -9.69 -1.67
CA LEU A 25 0.51 -9.74 -0.64
C LEU A 25 1.12 -11.14 -0.50
N ARG A 26 0.32 -12.22 -0.52
CA ARG A 26 0.83 -13.60 -0.51
C ARG A 26 1.68 -13.95 -1.73
N ARG A 27 1.36 -13.40 -2.91
CA ARG A 27 2.20 -13.57 -4.10
C ARG A 27 3.54 -12.86 -3.93
N ILE A 28 3.54 -11.63 -3.41
CA ILE A 28 4.75 -10.87 -3.10
C ILE A 28 5.62 -11.62 -2.10
N GLU A 29 5.03 -12.16 -1.03
CA GLU A 29 5.74 -13.02 -0.07
C GLU A 29 6.44 -14.21 -0.75
N GLY A 30 5.79 -14.83 -1.73
CA GLY A 30 6.38 -15.85 -2.59
C GLY A 30 7.56 -15.35 -3.42
N GLN A 31 7.49 -14.13 -3.95
CA GLN A 31 8.60 -13.48 -4.66
C GLN A 31 9.79 -13.23 -3.72
N ILE A 32 9.54 -12.75 -2.50
CA ILE A 32 10.60 -12.53 -1.50
C ILE A 32 11.29 -13.84 -1.13
N ARG A 33 10.54 -14.92 -0.92
CA ARG A 33 11.13 -16.25 -0.74
C ARG A 33 11.92 -16.72 -1.97
N GLY A 34 11.47 -16.37 -3.17
CA GLY A 34 12.19 -16.62 -4.41
C GLY A 34 13.55 -15.93 -4.44
N LEU A 35 13.59 -14.64 -4.09
CA LEU A 35 14.82 -13.87 -4.00
C LEU A 35 15.81 -14.47 -3.01
N GLN A 36 15.34 -14.94 -1.85
CA GLN A 36 16.19 -15.62 -0.87
C GLN A 36 16.87 -16.86 -1.46
N ARG A 37 16.12 -17.71 -2.19
CA ARG A 37 16.69 -18.88 -2.87
C ARG A 37 17.68 -18.49 -3.96
N MET A 38 17.36 -17.48 -4.77
CA MET A 38 18.28 -17.04 -5.83
C MET A 38 19.62 -16.57 -5.26
N VAL A 39 19.63 -15.91 -4.11
CA VAL A 39 20.86 -15.49 -3.42
C VAL A 39 21.60 -16.70 -2.84
N ASP A 40 20.88 -17.63 -2.21
CA ASP A 40 21.45 -18.86 -1.65
C ASP A 40 22.08 -19.77 -2.74
N GLU A 41 21.52 -19.75 -3.94
CA GLU A 41 21.97 -20.52 -5.10
C GLU A 41 23.00 -19.77 -5.98
N ASP A 42 23.55 -18.64 -5.51
CA ASP A 42 24.50 -17.81 -6.26
C ASP A 42 24.02 -17.43 -7.69
N THR A 43 22.71 -17.20 -7.83
CA THR A 43 22.10 -16.82 -9.12
C THR A 43 22.69 -15.51 -9.64
N TYR A 44 22.81 -15.39 -10.97
CA TYR A 44 23.37 -14.21 -11.61
C TYR A 44 22.70 -12.91 -11.15
N CYS A 45 23.53 -11.94 -10.75
CA CYS A 45 23.07 -10.73 -10.07
C CYS A 45 22.01 -9.95 -10.86
N ILE A 46 22.07 -9.95 -12.20
CA ILE A 46 21.09 -9.22 -13.04
C ILE A 46 19.70 -9.87 -12.96
N ASP A 47 19.63 -11.19 -12.81
CA ASP A 47 18.36 -11.90 -12.67
C ASP A 47 17.74 -11.62 -11.29
N VAL A 48 18.57 -11.57 -10.24
CA VAL A 48 18.14 -11.16 -8.89
C VAL A 48 17.59 -9.74 -8.92
N LEU A 49 18.29 -8.79 -9.54
CA LEU A 49 17.84 -7.39 -9.68
C LEU A 49 16.53 -7.28 -10.48
N THR A 50 16.35 -8.14 -11.48
CA THR A 50 15.11 -8.22 -12.26
C THR A 50 13.94 -8.68 -11.39
N GLN A 51 14.14 -9.71 -10.56
CA GLN A 51 13.12 -10.18 -9.62
C GLN A 51 12.84 -9.18 -8.48
N ILE A 52 13.84 -8.44 -8.01
CA ILE A 52 13.65 -7.33 -7.06
C ILE A 52 12.74 -6.27 -7.68
N SER A 53 12.99 -5.91 -8.95
CA SER A 53 12.17 -4.94 -9.67
C SER A 53 10.72 -5.43 -9.83
N ALA A 54 10.52 -6.73 -10.10
CA ALA A 54 9.19 -7.33 -10.18
C ALA A 54 8.45 -7.29 -8.83
N ALA A 55 9.14 -7.59 -7.72
CA ALA A 55 8.56 -7.50 -6.38
C ALA A 55 8.22 -6.05 -5.99
N LYS A 56 9.09 -5.08 -6.33
CA LYS A 56 8.82 -3.65 -6.14
C LYS A 56 7.57 -3.20 -6.89
N SER A 57 7.45 -3.55 -8.17
CA SER A 57 6.27 -3.20 -8.98
C SER A 57 4.98 -3.82 -8.42
N ALA A 58 5.05 -5.05 -7.91
CA ALA A 58 3.89 -5.69 -7.26
C ALA A 58 3.48 -4.98 -5.97
N LEU A 59 4.44 -4.54 -5.14
CA LEU A 59 4.18 -3.72 -3.95
C LEU A 59 3.56 -2.37 -4.31
N GLN A 60 4.06 -1.71 -5.36
CA GLN A 60 3.50 -0.45 -5.85
C GLN A 60 2.04 -0.62 -6.30
N ALA A 61 1.72 -1.71 -7.00
CA ALA A 61 0.35 -2.01 -7.40
C ALA A 61 -0.60 -2.20 -6.19
N VAL A 62 -0.11 -2.80 -5.09
CA VAL A 62 -0.89 -2.90 -3.84
C VAL A 62 -1.09 -1.52 -3.21
N ALA A 63 -0.04 -0.70 -3.16
CA ALA A 63 -0.13 0.65 -2.60
C ALA A 63 -1.12 1.54 -3.36
N ILE A 64 -1.12 1.46 -4.70
CA ILE A 64 -2.08 2.19 -5.54
C ILE A 64 -3.51 1.73 -5.28
N GLY A 65 -3.76 0.41 -5.21
CA GLY A 65 -5.10 -0.10 -4.91
C GLY A 65 -5.63 0.35 -3.54
N LEU A 66 -4.77 0.41 -2.52
CA LEU A 66 -5.15 0.95 -1.21
C LEU A 66 -5.48 2.44 -1.24
N LEU A 67 -4.73 3.20 -2.04
CA LEU A 67 -4.96 4.63 -2.24
C LEU A 67 -6.29 4.88 -2.96
N GLU A 68 -6.60 4.11 -4.00
CA GLU A 68 -7.88 4.19 -4.72
C GLU A 68 -9.06 3.96 -3.77
N ASP A 69 -9.00 2.92 -2.93
CA ASP A 69 -10.01 2.63 -1.89
C ASP A 69 -10.14 3.79 -0.88
N HIS A 70 -9.02 4.39 -0.47
CA HIS A 70 -9.03 5.53 0.46
C HIS A 70 -9.68 6.78 -0.15
N LEU A 71 -9.36 7.07 -1.41
CA LEU A 71 -9.98 8.19 -2.14
C LEU A 71 -11.48 7.95 -2.35
N ALA A 72 -11.88 6.72 -2.69
CA ALA A 72 -13.27 6.38 -2.98
C ALA A 72 -14.20 6.43 -1.76
N HIS A 73 -13.68 6.11 -0.57
CA HIS A 73 -14.47 6.10 0.66
C HIS A 73 -14.19 7.33 1.52
N CYS A 74 -12.97 7.46 2.05
CA CYS A 74 -12.66 8.44 3.08
C CYS A 74 -12.72 9.89 2.57
N VAL A 75 -12.25 10.14 1.34
CA VAL A 75 -12.30 11.49 0.76
C VAL A 75 -13.71 11.86 0.30
N VAL A 76 -14.44 10.92 -0.33
CA VAL A 76 -15.81 11.15 -0.77
C VAL A 76 -16.74 11.40 0.40
N ASP A 77 -16.61 10.63 1.49
CA ASP A 77 -17.42 10.81 2.69
C ASP A 77 -17.09 12.15 3.39
N ALA A 78 -15.80 12.49 3.54
CA ALA A 78 -15.40 13.80 4.07
C ALA A 78 -15.90 14.98 3.20
N ALA A 79 -15.95 14.80 1.88
CA ALA A 79 -16.51 15.79 0.97
C ALA A 79 -18.02 15.98 1.16
N ARG A 80 -18.76 14.91 1.49
CA ARG A 80 -20.18 14.99 1.86
C ARG A 80 -20.40 15.67 3.21
N GLU A 81 -19.46 15.50 4.13
CA GLU A 81 -19.48 16.11 5.47
C GLU A 81 -19.02 17.59 5.50
N GLY A 82 -18.43 18.08 4.40
CA GLY A 82 -18.26 19.51 4.13
C GLY A 82 -16.82 19.98 3.91
N ASP A 83 -15.81 19.25 4.38
CA ASP A 83 -14.41 19.58 4.10
C ASP A 83 -13.53 18.32 3.92
N PRO A 84 -13.16 17.96 2.67
CA PRO A 84 -12.26 16.84 2.40
C PRO A 84 -10.78 17.22 2.51
N SER A 85 -10.41 18.47 2.77
CA SER A 85 -9.05 18.99 2.62
C SER A 85 -8.01 18.19 3.42
N ALA A 86 -8.33 17.82 4.67
CA ALA A 86 -7.47 17.01 5.51
C ALA A 86 -7.20 15.62 4.92
N LYS A 87 -8.23 14.96 4.37
CA LYS A 87 -8.12 13.63 3.76
C LYS A 87 -7.41 13.66 2.41
N VAL A 88 -7.61 14.72 1.62
CA VAL A 88 -6.84 14.94 0.39
C VAL A 88 -5.35 15.14 0.69
N LYS A 89 -5.02 15.89 1.75
CA LYS A 89 -3.63 16.09 2.19
C LYS A 89 -2.99 14.79 2.66
N GLU A 90 -3.71 13.98 3.44
CA GLU A 90 -3.28 12.65 3.86
C GLU A 90 -2.91 11.76 2.66
N ALA A 91 -3.81 11.66 1.67
CA ALA A 91 -3.60 10.90 0.45
C ALA A 91 -2.41 11.43 -0.39
N SER A 92 -2.31 12.76 -0.53
CA SER A 92 -1.19 13.41 -1.25
C SER A 92 0.16 13.12 -0.58
N ASP A 93 0.22 13.19 0.76
CA ASP A 93 1.42 12.88 1.51
C ASP A 93 1.81 11.39 1.34
N ALA A 94 0.84 10.48 1.26
CA ALA A 94 1.08 9.06 0.99
C ALA A 94 1.63 8.81 -0.42
N ILE A 95 1.05 9.43 -1.46
CA ILE A 95 1.56 9.36 -2.84
C ILE A 95 2.99 9.86 -2.91
N ALA A 96 3.27 11.00 -2.26
CA ALA A 96 4.60 11.60 -2.30
C ALA A 96 5.67 10.65 -1.71
N ARG A 97 5.33 9.85 -0.70
CA ARG A 97 6.22 8.81 -0.15
C ARG A 97 6.42 7.66 -1.15
N LEU A 98 5.35 7.22 -1.81
CA LEU A 98 5.39 6.12 -2.79
C LEU A 98 6.22 6.45 -4.04
N VAL A 99 6.16 7.70 -4.52
CA VAL A 99 6.92 8.14 -5.70
C VAL A 99 8.41 8.28 -5.41
N ARG A 100 8.80 8.60 -4.17
CA ARG A 100 10.21 8.77 -3.77
C ARG A 100 10.94 7.45 -3.50
N SER A 101 10.23 6.32 -3.38
CA SER A 101 10.80 4.99 -3.09
C SER A 101 11.15 4.20 -4.34
#